data_AF-A0A1T4NNH5-F1
#
_entry.id   AF-A0A1T4NNH5-F1
#
_cell.length_a   1.000
_cell.length_b   1.000
_cell.length_c   1.000
_cell.angle_alpha   90.00
_cell.angle_beta   90.00
_cell.angle_gamma   90.00
#
_symmetry.space_group_name_H-M   'P 1'
#
loop_
_entity.id
_entity.type
_entity.pdbx_description
1 polymer ?
#
loop_
_entity_poly.entity_id
_entity_poly.type
_entity_poly.pdbx_seq_one_letter_code
_entity_poly.pdbx_strand_id
1 'polypeptide(L)'
;MKDFFTYLALFSVATILVFLLRGLYLKNLSIQNKKNAGKNLKKQKTANGGLGFVRCPLCNTPLAVGEDLFSRIFRPMTVSDQRMYVLGCPHCYPDKKNDVQRICPVCRKNVPVESYLIARLFNKTSDHKKHVIITGCPSCCGPKKN
;
A
#
# COMPACT_ATOMS: atom_id res chain seq x y z
N MET A 1 -11.64 40.21 -48.57
CA MET A 1 -11.88 40.43 -47.12
C MET A 1 -12.85 39.40 -46.53
N LYS A 2 -13.99 39.08 -47.16
CA LYS A 2 -14.93 38.07 -46.64
C LYS A 2 -14.31 36.68 -46.46
N ASP A 3 -13.46 36.26 -47.40
CA ASP A 3 -12.78 34.95 -47.33
C ASP A 3 -11.80 34.87 -46.17
N PHE A 4 -11.15 35.98 -45.81
CA PHE A 4 -10.25 36.02 -44.66
C PHE A 4 -10.99 35.80 -43.34
N PHE A 5 -12.18 36.40 -43.18
CA PHE A 5 -13.02 36.20 -42.00
C PHE A 5 -13.62 34.79 -41.93
N THR A 6 -13.95 34.18 -43.06
CA THR A 6 -14.46 32.80 -43.07
C THR A 6 -13.37 31.80 -42.68
N TYR A 7 -12.13 31.96 -43.16
CA TYR A 7 -11.01 31.11 -42.71
C TYR A 7 -10.72 31.27 -41.21
N LEU A 8 -10.70 32.49 -40.68
CA LEU A 8 -10.52 32.72 -39.24
C LEU A 8 -11.62 32.05 -38.39
N ALA A 9 -12.87 32.10 -38.85
CA ALA A 9 -13.98 31.44 -38.18
C ALA A 9 -13.85 29.90 -38.21
N LEU A 10 -13.36 29.31 -39.30
CA LEU A 10 -13.14 27.86 -39.40
C LEU A 10 -12.01 27.37 -38.47
N PHE A 11 -10.91 28.12 -38.38
CA PHE A 11 -9.80 27.78 -37.49
C PHE A 11 -10.19 27.87 -36.00
N SER A 12 -11.01 28.85 -35.61
CA SER A 12 -11.47 28.97 -34.22
C SER A 12 -12.39 27.81 -33.83
N VAL A 13 -13.31 27.41 -34.71
CA VAL A 13 -14.18 26.24 -34.48
C VAL A 13 -13.37 24.94 -34.39
N ALA A 14 -12.38 24.76 -35.27
CA ALA A 14 -11.52 23.59 -35.26
C ALA A 14 -10.68 23.49 -33.98
N THR A 15 -10.11 24.59 -33.50
CA THR A 15 -9.32 24.60 -32.25
C THR A 15 -10.18 24.33 -31.02
N ILE A 16 -11.41 24.87 -30.96
CA ILE A 16 -12.37 24.58 -29.89
C ILE A 16 -12.75 23.09 -29.88
N LEU A 17 -13.02 22.50 -31.06
CA LEU A 17 -13.33 21.07 -31.17
C LEU A 17 -12.17 20.19 -30.68
N VAL A 18 -10.94 20.48 -31.09
CA VAL A 18 -9.75 19.75 -30.65
C VAL A 18 -9.57 19.88 -29.13
N PHE A 19 -9.80 21.06 -28.56
CA PHE A 19 -9.67 21.29 -27.12
C PHE A 19 -10.73 20.52 -26.32
N LEU A 20 -11.98 20.49 -26.79
CA LEU A 20 -13.07 19.73 -26.17
C LEU A 20 -12.80 18.22 -26.22
N LEU A 21 -12.39 17.70 -27.39
CA LEU A 21 -12.03 16.29 -27.54
C LEU A 21 -10.87 15.89 -26.62
N ARG A 22 -9.83 16.73 -26.53
CA ARG A 22 -8.70 16.50 -25.61
C ARG A 22 -9.13 16.52 -24.15
N GLY A 23 -10.00 17.46 -23.75
CA GLY A 23 -10.54 17.55 -22.40
C GLY A 23 -11.36 16.30 -22.02
N LEU A 24 -12.22 15.82 -22.93
CA LEU A 24 -13.00 14.60 -22.73
C LEU A 24 -12.11 13.35 -22.64
N TYR A 25 -11.10 13.25 -23.49
CA TYR A 25 -10.14 12.15 -23.49
C TYR A 25 -9.36 12.07 -22.16
N LEU A 26 -8.84 13.20 -21.67
CA LEU A 26 -8.13 13.28 -20.39
C LEU A 26 -9.04 12.94 -19.20
N LYS A 27 -10.30 13.40 -19.21
CA LYS A 27 -11.29 13.03 -18.19
C LYS A 27 -11.55 11.53 -18.18
N ASN A 28 -11.71 10.90 -19.36
CA ASN A 28 -11.94 9.46 -19.46
C ASN A 28 -10.73 8.66 -18.92
N LEU A 29 -9.51 9.04 -19.29
CA LEU A 29 -8.27 8.45 -18.75
C LEU A 29 -8.20 8.55 -17.22
N SER A 30 -8.54 9.70 -16.65
CA SER A 30 -8.56 9.89 -15.19
C SER A 30 -9.57 8.95 -14.51
N ILE A 31 -10.76 8.79 -15.08
CA ILE A 31 -11.81 7.90 -14.56
C ILE A 31 -11.35 6.44 -14.62
N GLN A 32 -10.73 6.02 -15.72
CA GLN A 32 -10.22 4.66 -15.89
C GLN A 32 -9.08 4.37 -14.90
N ASN A 33 -8.13 5.28 -14.72
CA ASN A 33 -7.04 5.13 -13.76
C ASN A 33 -7.55 4.98 -12.31
N LYS A 34 -8.55 5.76 -11.91
CA LYS A 34 -9.18 5.61 -10.59
C LYS A 34 -9.85 4.25 -10.40
N LYS A 35 -10.56 3.75 -11.42
CA LYS A 35 -11.19 2.41 -11.37
C LYS A 35 -10.15 1.29 -11.29
N ASN A 36 -9.03 1.42 -11.97
CA ASN A 36 -7.97 0.40 -11.99
C ASN A 36 -7.12 0.42 -10.71
N ALA A 37 -6.89 1.57 -10.09
CA ALA A 37 -6.18 1.68 -8.81
C ALA A 37 -6.80 0.79 -7.71
N GLY A 38 -8.14 0.73 -7.63
CA GLY A 38 -8.84 -0.14 -6.67
C GLY A 38 -8.83 -1.63 -7.00
N LYS A 39 -8.66 -2.00 -8.28
CA LYS A 39 -8.57 -3.40 -8.72
C LYS A 39 -7.22 -4.04 -8.38
N ASN A 40 -6.18 -3.22 -8.25
CA ASN A 40 -4.81 -3.66 -7.96
C ASN A 40 -4.52 -3.79 -6.45
N LEU A 41 -5.50 -3.71 -5.54
CA LEU A 41 -5.26 -3.90 -4.11
C LEU A 41 -5.31 -5.39 -3.73
N LYS A 42 -4.39 -5.84 -2.87
CA LYS A 42 -4.38 -7.21 -2.34
C LYS A 42 -5.64 -7.44 -1.49
N LYS A 43 -6.45 -8.42 -1.89
CA LYS A 43 -7.66 -8.83 -1.15
C LYS A 43 -7.36 -10.02 -0.24
N GLN A 44 -7.95 -10.02 0.95
CA GLN A 44 -7.91 -11.12 1.91
C GLN A 44 -9.31 -11.41 2.46
N LYS A 45 -9.57 -12.67 2.80
CA LYS A 45 -10.78 -13.03 3.55
C LYS A 45 -10.62 -12.52 4.99
N THR A 46 -11.60 -11.75 5.45
CA THR A 46 -11.68 -11.27 6.83
C THR A 46 -12.28 -12.35 7.72
N ALA A 47 -12.09 -12.23 9.04
CA ALA A 47 -12.67 -13.16 10.02
C ALA A 47 -14.21 -13.25 9.92
N ASN A 48 -14.86 -12.19 9.42
CA ASN A 48 -16.31 -12.11 9.25
C ASN A 48 -16.78 -12.60 7.86
N GLY A 49 -15.94 -13.29 7.10
CA GLY A 49 -16.28 -13.84 5.78
C GLY A 49 -16.28 -12.85 4.61
N GLY A 50 -16.16 -11.54 4.87
CA GLY A 50 -16.07 -10.49 3.84
C GLY A 50 -14.68 -10.39 3.19
N LEU A 51 -14.61 -9.80 1.99
CA LEU A 51 -13.35 -9.45 1.31
C LEU A 51 -12.83 -8.11 1.83
N GLY A 52 -11.72 -8.14 2.56
CA GLY A 52 -10.99 -6.96 3.02
C GLY A 52 -9.70 -6.76 2.24
N PHE A 53 -9.06 -5.60 2.42
CA PHE A 53 -7.72 -5.36 1.89
C PHE A 53 -6.65 -5.82 2.87
N VAL A 54 -5.52 -6.31 2.35
CA VAL A 54 -4.31 -6.51 3.16
C VAL A 54 -3.75 -5.14 3.50
N ARG A 55 -3.53 -4.86 4.78
CA ARG A 55 -3.06 -3.56 5.26
C ARG A 55 -1.73 -3.70 5.98
N CYS A 56 -0.90 -2.66 5.89
CA CYS A 56 0.32 -2.57 6.68
C CYS A 56 -0.02 -2.50 8.17
N PRO A 57 0.59 -3.34 9.03
CA PRO A 57 0.30 -3.32 10.46
C PRO A 57 0.84 -2.10 11.21
N LEU A 58 1.76 -1.34 10.60
CA LEU A 58 2.34 -0.13 11.18
C LEU A 58 1.58 1.13 10.79
N CYS A 59 1.34 1.34 9.49
CA CYS A 59 0.72 2.59 8.99
C CYS A 59 -0.72 2.42 8.50
N ASN A 60 -1.27 1.20 8.51
CA ASN A 60 -2.63 0.88 8.07
C ASN A 60 -2.93 1.18 6.58
N THR A 61 -1.92 1.55 5.79
CA THR A 61 -2.05 1.72 4.33
C THR A 61 -2.38 0.38 3.67
N PRO A 62 -3.39 0.32 2.78
CA PRO A 62 -3.71 -0.88 2.02
C PRO A 62 -2.58 -1.17 1.01
N LEU A 63 -2.18 -2.44 0.91
CA LEU A 63 -1.11 -2.87 0.01
C LEU A 63 -1.66 -3.24 -1.37
N ALA A 64 -0.96 -2.80 -2.41
CA ALA A 64 -1.23 -3.22 -3.78
C ALA A 64 -0.70 -4.64 -4.07
N VAL A 65 -1.20 -5.26 -5.14
CA VAL A 65 -0.67 -6.50 -5.71
C VAL A 65 0.77 -6.23 -6.13
N GLY A 66 1.70 -7.08 -5.66
CA GLY A 66 3.15 -6.86 -5.79
C GLY A 66 3.78 -6.03 -4.66
N GLU A 67 3.02 -5.33 -3.81
CA GLU A 67 3.57 -4.66 -2.62
C GLU A 67 3.61 -5.61 -1.42
N ASP A 68 4.80 -5.87 -0.90
CA ASP A 68 5.00 -6.74 0.26
C ASP A 68 5.64 -6.00 1.44
N LEU A 69 5.53 -6.58 2.63
CA LEU A 69 6.15 -6.05 3.83
C LEU A 69 7.65 -6.32 3.81
N PHE A 70 8.43 -5.30 4.15
CA PHE A 70 9.84 -5.47 4.45
C PHE A 70 9.98 -6.18 5.79
N SER A 71 10.66 -7.32 5.79
CA SER A 71 10.86 -8.12 6.98
C SER A 71 12.24 -8.77 7.03
N ARG A 72 12.71 -9.06 8.25
CA ARG A 72 13.95 -9.79 8.52
C ARG A 72 13.63 -11.07 9.27
N ILE A 73 14.03 -12.19 8.72
CA ILE A 73 13.86 -13.52 9.32
C ILE A 73 15.24 -14.02 9.75
N PHE A 74 15.36 -14.45 11.00
CA PHE A 74 16.67 -14.78 11.59
C PHE A 74 17.09 -16.24 11.41
N ARG A 75 16.16 -17.12 11.06
CA ARG A 75 16.40 -18.56 10.91
C ARG A 75 16.03 -19.02 9.50
N PRO A 76 16.58 -20.14 9.02
CA PRO A 76 16.16 -20.73 7.76
C PRO A 76 14.69 -21.16 7.83
N MET A 77 14.03 -21.23 6.68
CA MET A 77 12.60 -21.55 6.56
C MET A 77 12.24 -23.01 6.90
N THR A 78 13.22 -23.81 7.36
CA THR A 78 13.05 -25.22 7.71
C THR A 78 12.48 -25.42 9.11
N VAL A 79 12.46 -24.38 9.94
CA VAL A 79 11.92 -24.46 11.32
C VAL A 79 10.42 -24.17 11.37
N SER A 80 9.71 -24.81 12.29
CA SER A 80 8.25 -24.67 12.45
C SER A 80 7.83 -23.31 13.04
N ASP A 81 8.60 -22.77 13.98
CA ASP A 81 8.43 -21.44 14.58
C ASP A 81 9.76 -20.68 14.56
N GLN A 82 9.70 -19.42 14.16
CA GLN A 82 10.82 -18.50 14.21
C GLN A 82 10.40 -17.06 14.49
N ARG A 83 11.29 -16.35 15.17
CA ARG A 83 11.18 -14.90 15.35
C ARG A 83 11.54 -14.19 14.04
N MET A 84 10.76 -13.17 13.71
CA MET A 84 11.02 -12.26 12.60
C MET A 84 10.75 -10.82 13.02
N TYR A 85 11.34 -9.86 12.31
CA TYR A 85 11.05 -8.44 12.45
C TYR A 85 10.32 -7.93 11.22
N VAL A 86 9.26 -7.13 11.42
CA VAL A 86 8.53 -6.43 10.36
C VAL A 86 8.93 -4.95 10.42
N LEU A 87 9.59 -4.47 9.37
CA LEU A 87 10.14 -3.11 9.29
C LEU A 87 9.09 -2.10 8.80
N GLY A 88 8.19 -2.53 7.91
CA GLY A 88 7.17 -1.67 7.31
C GLY A 88 6.74 -2.15 5.94
N CYS A 89 6.17 -1.22 5.17
CA CYS A 89 5.77 -1.39 3.78
C CYS A 89 6.38 -0.27 2.93
N PRO A 90 6.28 -0.32 1.59
CA PRO A 90 6.84 0.69 0.68
C PRO A 90 6.36 2.14 0.92
N HIS A 91 5.28 2.32 1.69
CA HIS A 91 4.73 3.63 2.03
C HIS A 91 5.31 4.22 3.32
N CYS A 92 5.83 3.40 4.24
CA CYS A 92 6.30 3.86 5.56
C CYS A 92 7.74 3.43 5.92
N TYR A 93 8.42 2.70 5.03
CA TYR A 93 9.80 2.23 5.16
C TYR A 93 10.42 2.07 3.75
N PRO A 94 11.71 2.35 3.51
CA PRO A 94 12.72 2.82 4.47
C PRO A 94 12.50 4.27 4.92
N ASP A 95 11.88 5.10 4.09
CA ASP A 95 11.52 6.47 4.44
C ASP A 95 10.00 6.60 4.57
N LYS A 96 9.58 7.53 5.44
CA LYS A 96 8.16 7.82 5.65
C LYS A 96 7.66 8.73 4.54
N LYS A 97 7.01 8.18 3.52
CA LYS A 97 6.32 8.97 2.49
C LYS A 97 5.04 9.57 3.07
N ASN A 98 4.63 10.77 2.67
CA ASN A 98 3.30 11.33 2.95
C ASN A 98 2.89 11.47 4.43
N ASP A 99 3.84 11.66 5.34
CA ASP A 99 3.58 11.81 6.78
C ASP A 99 2.71 10.70 7.44
N VAL A 100 2.74 9.46 6.91
CA VAL A 100 2.02 8.33 7.54
C VAL A 100 2.49 8.02 8.97
N GLN A 101 1.56 7.96 9.92
CA GLN A 101 1.86 7.57 11.29
C GLN A 101 2.15 6.06 11.38
N ARG A 102 3.19 5.70 12.14
CA ARG A 102 3.57 4.31 12.41
C ARG A 102 3.14 3.97 13.83
N ILE A 103 2.11 3.17 14.01
CA ILE A 103 1.52 2.86 15.32
C ILE A 103 1.68 1.38 15.61
N CYS A 104 2.12 1.04 16.82
CA CYS A 104 2.16 -0.35 17.26
C CYS A 104 0.71 -0.87 17.42
N PRO A 105 0.33 -1.98 16.76
CA PRO A 105 -1.03 -2.51 16.86
C PRO A 105 -1.37 -3.03 18.27
N VAL A 106 -0.36 -3.29 19.11
CA VAL A 106 -0.52 -3.85 20.46
C VAL A 106 -0.60 -2.76 21.51
N CYS A 107 0.42 -1.90 21.63
CA CYS A 107 0.48 -0.87 22.67
C CYS A 107 0.04 0.52 22.21
N ARG A 108 -0.31 0.68 20.93
CA ARG A 108 -0.80 1.93 20.31
C ARG A 108 0.17 3.12 20.37
N LYS A 109 1.42 2.90 20.80
CA LYS A 109 2.49 3.91 20.79
C LYS A 109 3.08 4.09 19.39
N ASN A 110 3.65 5.27 19.15
CA ASN A 110 4.38 5.58 17.93
C ASN A 110 5.62 4.67 17.79
N VAL A 111 5.85 4.15 16.59
CA VAL A 111 6.99 3.28 16.26
C VAL A 111 7.88 4.02 15.27
N PRO A 112 9.10 4.44 15.66
CA PRO A 112 10.03 5.12 14.77
C PRO A 112 10.31 4.34 13.49
N VAL A 113 10.77 5.03 12.45
CA VAL A 113 11.14 4.44 11.15
C VAL A 113 12.25 3.40 11.30
N GLU A 114 13.25 3.71 12.12
CA GLU A 114 14.36 2.81 12.49
C GLU A 114 13.94 1.61 13.35
N SER A 115 12.72 1.65 13.89
CA SER A 115 12.18 0.59 14.74
C SER A 115 11.32 -0.39 13.94
N TYR A 116 10.98 -1.51 14.57
CA TYR A 116 10.32 -2.64 13.93
C TYR A 116 9.22 -3.23 14.81
N LEU A 117 8.36 -4.04 14.22
CA LEU A 117 7.49 -4.94 14.98
C LEU A 117 8.19 -6.29 15.15
N ILE A 118 8.06 -6.86 16.34
CA ILE A 118 8.45 -8.22 16.67
C ILE A 118 7.28 -9.12 16.31
N ALA A 119 7.53 -10.14 15.51
CA ALA A 119 6.54 -11.12 15.11
C ALA A 119 7.11 -12.55 15.16
N ARG A 120 6.21 -13.53 15.16
CA ARG A 120 6.53 -14.94 14.95
C ARG A 120 5.98 -15.40 13.63
N LEU A 121 6.80 -16.17 12.90
CA LEU A 121 6.47 -16.80 11.64
C LEU A 121 6.34 -18.30 11.88
N PHE A 122 5.15 -18.82 11.65
CA PHE A 122 4.83 -20.24 11.75
C PHE A 122 4.78 -20.85 10.36
N ASN A 123 5.61 -21.86 10.14
CA ASN A 123 5.60 -22.69 8.93
C ASN A 123 4.74 -23.91 9.22
N LYS A 124 3.45 -23.85 8.82
CA LYS A 124 2.52 -24.95 9.06
C LYS A 124 2.74 -26.02 8.00
N THR A 125 3.15 -27.22 8.43
CA THR A 125 3.47 -28.33 7.53
C THR A 125 2.25 -28.86 6.78
N SER A 126 1.04 -28.71 7.33
CA SER A 126 -0.20 -29.27 6.78
C SER A 126 -0.70 -28.56 5.52
N ASP A 127 -0.61 -27.23 5.47
CA ASP A 127 -1.26 -26.41 4.43
C ASP A 127 -0.25 -25.65 3.55
N HIS A 128 1.07 -25.86 3.79
CA HIS A 128 2.20 -25.11 3.24
C HIS A 128 2.10 -23.57 3.35
N LYS A 129 1.11 -23.06 4.07
CA LYS A 129 0.87 -21.63 4.29
C LYS A 129 1.65 -21.15 5.49
N LYS A 130 2.27 -19.99 5.31
CA LYS A 130 3.01 -19.27 6.33
C LYS A 130 2.07 -18.34 7.08
N HIS A 131 2.12 -18.40 8.41
CA HIS A 131 1.30 -17.54 9.27
C HIS A 131 2.20 -16.64 10.10
N VAL A 132 1.96 -15.33 10.02
CA VAL A 132 2.69 -14.34 10.82
C VAL A 132 1.77 -13.83 11.91
N ILE A 133 2.24 -13.87 13.15
CA ILE A 133 1.56 -13.28 14.31
C ILE A 133 2.43 -12.16 14.87
N ILE A 134 1.89 -10.95 14.90
CA ILE A 134 2.57 -9.78 15.45
C ILE A 134 2.47 -9.83 16.96
N THR A 135 3.62 -9.80 17.64
CA THR A 135 3.71 -9.82 19.10
C THR A 135 3.69 -8.40 19.68
N GLY A 136 4.34 -7.44 19.03
CA GLY A 136 4.38 -6.05 19.50
C GLY A 136 5.57 -5.26 18.94
N CYS A 137 5.95 -4.17 19.60
CA CYS A 137 7.15 -3.38 19.28
C CYS A 137 8.21 -3.49 20.39
N PRO A 138 9.46 -3.07 20.15
CA PRO A 138 10.51 -3.06 21.17
C PRO A 138 10.13 -2.34 22.46
N SER A 139 9.24 -1.33 22.40
CA SER A 139 8.81 -0.58 23.59
C SER A 139 7.88 -1.35 24.53
N CYS A 140 7.12 -2.35 24.03
CA CYS A 140 6.20 -3.14 24.86
C CYS A 140 6.62 -4.59 25.04
N CYS A 141 7.42 -5.13 24.12
CA CYS A 141 7.86 -6.53 24.14
C CYS A 141 9.39 -6.69 24.15
N GLY A 142 10.15 -5.58 24.11
CA GLY A 142 11.59 -5.63 24.24
C GLY A 142 12.02 -5.91 25.69
N PRO A 143 13.30 -6.27 25.90
CA PRO A 143 13.85 -6.41 27.24
C PRO A 143 13.70 -5.07 27.99
N LYS A 144 13.27 -5.12 29.25
CA LYS A 144 13.27 -3.93 30.10
C LYS A 144 14.71 -3.47 30.25
N LYS A 145 14.98 -2.22 29.86
CA LYS A 145 16.21 -1.54 30.29
C LYS A 145 16.03 -1.26 31.78
N ASN A 146 16.63 -2.11 32.62
CA ASN A 146 16.87 -1.76 34.02
C ASN A 146 17.96 -0.70 34.09
#